data_AF-A0A915I363-F1
#
_entry.id   AF-A0A915I363-F1
#
_cell.length_a   1.000
_cell.length_b   1.000
_cell.length_c   1.000
_cell.angle_alpha   90.00
_cell.angle_beta   90.00
_cell.angle_gamma   90.00
#
_symmetry.space_group_name_H-M   'P 1'
#
loop_
_entity.id
_entity.type
_entity.pdbx_description
1 polymer ?
#
loop_
_entity_poly.entity_id
_entity_poly.type
_entity_poly.pdbx_seq_one_letter_code
_entity_poly.pdbx_strand_id
1 'polypeptide(L)'
;MFKNEVFTSTNFDQRPLFVLTHGFFSPQFPPWISKAKDSLLAQGFNVVLLLWDSMNNKIPDYYGSVADTRIVSDILALFIEALVAEGLVSVDKIVLLGHSLGAHICGMAGKQIFNLRGII
;
A
#
# COMPACT_ATOMS: atom_id res chain seq x y z
N MET A 1 8.20 -14.10 3.12
CA MET A 1 8.74 -13.55 1.86
C MET A 1 7.67 -13.73 0.79
N PHE A 2 7.25 -12.64 0.13
CA PHE A 2 6.20 -12.69 -0.91
C PHE A 2 6.73 -13.54 -2.08
N LYS A 3 6.05 -14.64 -2.40
CA LYS A 3 6.47 -15.55 -3.49
C LYS A 3 5.86 -15.08 -4.82
N ASN A 4 6.62 -15.24 -5.89
CA ASN A 4 6.23 -14.86 -7.25
C ASN A 4 4.89 -15.52 -7.71
N GLU A 5 4.61 -16.73 -7.22
CA GLU A 5 3.35 -17.48 -7.45
C GLU A 5 2.08 -16.68 -7.11
N VAL A 6 2.14 -15.79 -6.10
CA VAL A 6 1.01 -14.94 -5.70
C VAL A 6 0.65 -13.97 -6.81
N PHE A 7 1.63 -13.42 -7.54
CA PHE A 7 1.37 -12.45 -8.61
C PHE A 7 0.96 -13.13 -9.90
N THR A 8 1.53 -14.30 -10.23
CA THR A 8 1.17 -15.06 -11.44
C THR A 8 -0.27 -15.55 -11.48
N SER A 9 -0.93 -15.63 -10.31
CA SER A 9 -2.36 -15.99 -10.21
C SER A 9 -3.31 -14.79 -10.35
N THR A 10 -2.77 -13.59 -10.57
CA THR A 10 -3.53 -12.34 -10.74
C THR A 10 -3.37 -11.79 -12.16
N ASN A 11 -4.02 -10.66 -12.45
CA ASN A 11 -3.81 -9.88 -13.67
C ASN A 11 -2.68 -8.85 -13.56
N PHE A 12 -1.82 -8.98 -12.54
CA PHE A 12 -0.68 -8.10 -12.33
C PHE A 12 0.37 -8.31 -13.44
N ASP A 13 0.84 -7.21 -14.00
CA ASP A 13 1.83 -7.19 -15.07
C ASP A 13 2.76 -5.97 -14.93
N GLN A 14 3.46 -5.59 -15.99
CA GLN A 14 4.46 -4.51 -15.99
C GLN A 14 3.88 -3.07 -16.04
N ARG A 15 2.55 -2.92 -15.92
CA ARG A 15 1.89 -1.59 -15.88
C ARG A 15 2.18 -0.88 -14.54
N PRO A 16 2.15 0.46 -14.50
CA PRO A 16 2.39 1.20 -13.26
C PRO A 16 1.42 0.80 -12.14
N LEU A 17 1.91 0.86 -10.91
CA LEU A 17 1.21 0.39 -9.72
C LEU A 17 0.75 1.55 -8.85
N PHE A 18 -0.53 1.56 -8.51
CA PHE A 18 -1.09 2.36 -7.43
C PHE A 18 -1.38 1.50 -6.21
N VAL A 19 -0.84 1.89 -5.05
CA VAL A 19 -1.22 1.30 -3.76
C VAL A 19 -2.14 2.27 -3.03
N LEU A 20 -3.37 1.86 -2.74
CA LEU A 20 -4.36 2.65 -2.03
C LEU A 20 -4.49 2.19 -0.59
N THR A 21 -4.48 3.10 0.38
CA THR A 21 -4.69 2.77 1.79
C THR A 21 -5.59 3.76 2.52
N HIS A 22 -6.47 3.24 3.37
CA HIS A 22 -7.38 4.04 4.18
C HIS A 22 -6.70 4.55 5.46
N GLY A 23 -7.47 5.31 6.25
CA GLY A 23 -7.00 5.86 7.52
C GLY A 23 -7.71 5.25 8.72
N PHE A 24 -7.55 5.93 9.85
CA PHE A 24 -8.17 5.56 11.13
C PHE A 24 -9.68 5.33 11.01
N PHE A 25 -10.16 4.24 11.62
CA PHE A 25 -11.57 3.94 11.81
C PHE A 25 -12.42 4.10 10.54
N SER A 26 -11.80 3.86 9.38
CA SER A 26 -12.49 3.82 8.09
C SER A 26 -13.10 2.43 7.92
N PRO A 27 -14.25 2.31 7.24
CA PRO A 27 -14.68 0.99 6.79
C PRO A 27 -13.56 0.36 5.94
N GLN A 28 -13.41 -0.96 5.96
CA GLN A 28 -12.37 -1.66 5.18
C GLN A 28 -12.36 -1.23 3.71
N PHE A 29 -13.53 -0.94 3.15
CA PHE A 29 -13.67 -0.50 1.76
C PHE A 29 -14.43 0.84 1.69
N PRO A 30 -13.76 1.97 1.99
CA PRO A 30 -14.44 3.26 1.97
C PRO A 30 -14.80 3.66 0.53
N PRO A 31 -15.89 4.42 0.32
CA PRO A 31 -16.38 4.73 -1.03
C PRO A 31 -15.33 5.39 -1.95
N TRP A 32 -14.40 6.15 -1.39
CA TRP A 32 -13.33 6.78 -2.17
C TRP A 32 -12.33 5.75 -2.73
N ILE A 33 -12.00 4.69 -1.97
CA ILE A 33 -11.10 3.61 -2.44
C ILE A 33 -11.79 2.86 -3.57
N SER A 34 -13.08 2.55 -3.45
CA SER A 34 -13.82 1.89 -4.53
C SER A 34 -13.74 2.70 -5.83
N LYS A 35 -14.12 3.99 -5.75
CA LYS A 35 -14.14 4.89 -6.91
C LYS A 35 -12.76 5.06 -7.52
N ALA A 36 -11.73 5.26 -6.69
CA ALA A 36 -10.36 5.40 -7.14
C ALA A 36 -9.85 4.12 -7.82
N LYS A 37 -10.07 2.95 -7.20
CA LYS A 37 -9.71 1.65 -7.76
C LYS A 37 -10.37 1.43 -9.12
N ASP A 38 -11.69 1.61 -9.22
CA ASP A 38 -12.41 1.41 -10.50
C ASP A 38 -11.91 2.37 -11.59
N SER A 39 -11.65 3.63 -11.24
CA SER A 39 -11.11 4.62 -12.19
C SER A 39 -9.68 4.32 -12.63
N LEU A 40 -8.81 3.87 -11.73
CA LEU A 40 -7.42 3.51 -12.04
C LEU A 40 -7.35 2.23 -12.88
N LEU A 41 -8.18 1.24 -12.57
CA LEU A 41 -8.29 0.01 -13.37
C LEU A 41 -8.78 0.33 -14.79
N ALA A 42 -9.77 1.21 -14.95
CA ALA A 42 -10.26 1.64 -16.26
C ALA A 42 -9.19 2.38 -17.09
N GLN A 43 -8.22 3.02 -16.44
CA GLN A 43 -7.06 3.64 -17.08
C GLN A 43 -5.92 2.64 -17.37
N GLY A 44 -6.07 1.38 -16.98
CA GLY A 44 -5.09 0.33 -17.23
C GLY A 44 -3.97 0.26 -16.19
N PHE A 45 -4.13 0.79 -14.99
CA PHE A 45 -3.13 0.64 -13.93
C PHE A 45 -3.29 -0.67 -13.16
N ASN A 46 -2.19 -1.15 -12.57
CA ASN A 46 -2.25 -2.14 -11.50
C ASN A 46 -2.66 -1.44 -10.20
N VAL A 47 -3.56 -2.04 -9.44
CA VAL A 47 -4.08 -1.47 -8.19
C VAL A 47 -3.97 -2.48 -7.07
N VAL A 48 -3.27 -2.12 -6.00
CA VAL A 48 -3.21 -2.89 -4.75
C VAL A 48 -3.91 -2.09 -3.68
N LEU A 49 -4.77 -2.75 -2.90
CA LEU A 49 -5.47 -2.15 -1.79
C LEU A 49 -4.81 -2.62 -0.49
N LEU A 50 -4.10 -1.72 0.19
CA LEU A 50 -3.55 -1.97 1.52
C LEU A 50 -4.64 -1.64 2.55
N LEU A 51 -5.45 -2.64 2.83
CA LEU A 51 -6.50 -2.58 3.85
C LEU A 51 -5.91 -3.07 5.17
N TRP A 52 -5.98 -2.24 6.20
CA TRP A 52 -5.37 -2.52 7.50
C TRP A 52 -6.40 -2.22 8.57
N ASP A 53 -6.96 -3.27 9.17
CA ASP A 53 -7.99 -3.09 10.18
C ASP A 53 -7.37 -2.78 11.54
N SER A 54 -7.77 -1.66 12.12
CA SER A 54 -7.80 -1.50 13.58
C SER A 54 -9.10 -2.05 14.18
N MET A 55 -9.97 -2.67 13.36
CA MET A 55 -11.41 -2.84 13.62
C MET A 55 -11.84 -4.03 14.49
N ASN A 56 -10.95 -4.72 15.19
CA ASN A 56 -11.43 -5.67 16.20
C ASN A 56 -11.99 -4.98 17.47
N ASN A 57 -11.91 -3.65 17.58
CA ASN A 57 -12.40 -2.92 18.74
C ASN A 57 -13.65 -2.10 18.41
N LYS A 58 -14.74 -2.35 19.16
CA LYS A 58 -15.97 -1.52 19.17
C LYS A 58 -15.71 -0.07 19.60
N ILE A 59 -14.54 0.20 20.18
CA ILE A 59 -14.08 1.51 20.64
C ILE A 59 -12.83 1.87 19.82
N PRO A 60 -12.82 3.02 19.12
CA PRO A 60 -11.68 3.43 18.32
C PRO A 60 -10.46 3.74 19.22
N ASP A 61 -9.40 2.92 19.14
CA ASP A 61 -8.11 3.23 19.76
C ASP A 61 -7.22 3.97 18.76
N TYR A 62 -7.25 5.31 18.84
CA TYR A 62 -6.44 6.17 17.97
C TYR A 62 -4.95 5.99 18.22
N TYR A 63 -4.52 5.87 19.47
CA TYR A 63 -3.09 5.76 19.80
C TYR A 63 -2.52 4.41 19.37
N GLY A 64 -3.28 3.32 19.56
CA GLY A 64 -2.96 2.01 19.00
C GLY A 64 -2.85 2.07 17.48
N SER A 65 -3.83 2.68 16.81
CA SER A 65 -3.82 2.82 15.35
C SER A 65 -2.63 3.65 14.84
N VAL A 66 -2.22 4.69 15.57
CA VAL A 66 -1.00 5.46 15.27
C VAL A 66 0.25 4.57 15.42
N ALA A 67 0.33 3.75 16.45
CA ALA A 67 1.44 2.81 16.63
C ALA A 67 1.50 1.79 15.48
N ASP A 68 0.34 1.24 15.09
CA ASP A 68 0.21 0.26 14.01
C ASP A 68 0.69 0.81 12.65
N THR A 69 0.55 2.12 12.40
CA THR A 69 1.03 2.71 11.14
C THR A 69 2.49 2.41 10.85
N ARG A 70 3.34 2.27 11.90
CA ARG A 70 4.75 1.91 11.74
C ARG A 70 4.90 0.51 11.16
N ILE A 71 4.25 -0.46 11.79
CA ILE A 71 4.27 -1.88 11.39
C ILE A 71 3.71 -2.02 9.96
N VAL A 72 2.58 -1.39 9.69
CA VAL A 72 1.94 -1.44 8.37
C VAL A 72 2.84 -0.81 7.30
N SER A 73 3.55 0.27 7.62
CA SER A 73 4.49 0.90 6.70
C SER A 73 5.72 0.03 6.41
N ASP A 74 6.24 -0.68 7.40
CA ASP A 74 7.36 -1.63 7.24
C ASP A 74 6.95 -2.78 6.31
N ILE A 75 5.75 -3.33 6.52
CA ILE A 75 5.19 -4.39 5.66
C ILE A 75 5.00 -3.88 4.23
N LEU A 76 4.48 -2.65 4.06
CA LEU A 76 4.32 -2.05 2.73
C LEU A 76 5.67 -1.85 2.02
N ALA A 77 6.70 -1.40 2.74
CA ALA A 77 8.04 -1.25 2.18
C ALA A 77 8.62 -2.59 1.73
N LEU A 78 8.53 -3.63 2.56
CA LEU A 78 8.97 -4.99 2.23
C LEU A 78 8.21 -5.58 1.04
N PHE A 79 6.90 -5.29 0.94
CA PHE A 79 6.09 -5.71 -0.19
C PHE A 79 6.58 -5.06 -1.49
N ILE A 80 6.82 -3.75 -1.47
CA ILE A 80 7.32 -3.00 -2.64
C ILE A 80 8.73 -3.45 -3.01
N GLU A 81 9.60 -3.67 -2.02
CA GLU A 81 10.94 -4.19 -2.24
C GLU A 81 10.90 -5.55 -2.96
N ALA A 82 10.03 -6.46 -2.52
CA ALA A 82 9.86 -7.75 -3.17
C ALA A 82 9.39 -7.62 -4.63
N LEU A 83 8.43 -6.73 -4.90
CA LEU A 83 7.97 -6.47 -6.27
C LEU A 83 9.09 -5.95 -7.18
N VAL A 84 9.91 -5.04 -6.67
CA VAL A 84 11.02 -4.43 -7.42
C VAL A 84 12.13 -5.45 -7.63
N ALA A 85 12.48 -6.24 -6.60
CA ALA A 85 13.51 -7.28 -6.66
C ALA A 85 13.17 -8.39 -7.65
N GLU A 86 11.90 -8.77 -7.76
CA GLU A 86 11.40 -9.74 -8.74
C GLU A 86 11.23 -9.14 -10.16
N GLY A 87 11.53 -7.85 -10.34
CA GLY A 87 11.42 -7.17 -11.63
C GLY A 87 9.98 -6.98 -12.11
N LEU A 88 9.00 -7.04 -11.21
CA LEU A 88 7.57 -6.93 -11.55
C LEU A 88 7.14 -5.49 -11.82
N VAL A 89 7.78 -4.52 -11.18
CA VAL A 89 7.55 -3.09 -11.42
C VAL A 89 8.78 -2.29 -11.02
N SER A 90 9.10 -1.24 -11.77
CA SER A 90 10.16 -0.31 -11.37
C SER A 90 9.63 0.68 -10.33
N VAL A 91 10.46 1.00 -9.34
CA VAL A 91 10.07 1.82 -8.19
C VAL A 91 9.59 3.23 -8.57
N ASP A 92 10.05 3.79 -9.69
CA ASP A 92 9.57 5.07 -10.26
C ASP A 92 8.15 5.01 -10.84
N LYS A 93 7.61 3.79 -11.06
CA LYS A 93 6.24 3.55 -11.54
C LYS A 93 5.27 3.18 -10.41
N ILE A 94 5.67 3.36 -9.16
CA ILE A 94 4.84 3.06 -7.99
C ILE A 94 4.35 4.36 -7.38
N VAL A 95 3.03 4.47 -7.18
CA VAL A 95 2.39 5.60 -6.51
C VAL A 95 1.67 5.09 -5.25
N LEU A 96 1.97 5.70 -4.11
CA LEU A 96 1.30 5.41 -2.84
C LEU A 96 0.26 6.51 -2.55
N LEU A 97 -1.00 6.13 -2.41
CA LEU A 97 -2.11 7.03 -2.10
C LEU A 97 -2.75 6.63 -0.77
N GLY A 98 -2.55 7.47 0.24
CA GLY A 98 -3.06 7.25 1.59
C GLY A 98 -3.91 8.42 2.08
N HIS A 99 -5.02 8.11 2.74
CA HIS A 99 -5.85 9.12 3.42
C HIS A 99 -5.64 9.09 4.94
N SER A 100 -5.51 10.25 5.59
CA SER A 100 -5.36 10.37 7.05
C SER A 100 -4.15 9.56 7.57
N LEU A 101 -4.31 8.62 8.52
CA LEU A 101 -3.23 7.73 8.96
C LEU A 101 -2.60 6.93 7.80
N GLY A 102 -3.36 6.65 6.74
CA GLY A 102 -2.84 6.08 5.51
C GLY A 102 -1.78 6.95 4.83
N ALA A 103 -1.89 8.28 4.90
CA ALA A 103 -0.89 9.18 4.34
C ALA A 103 0.45 9.07 5.09
N HIS A 104 0.41 8.90 6.41
CA HIS A 104 1.59 8.65 7.22
C HIS A 104 2.23 7.29 6.89
N ILE A 105 1.43 6.24 6.68
CA ILE A 105 1.91 4.93 6.20
C ILE A 105 2.67 5.09 4.87
N CYS A 106 2.09 5.80 3.90
CA CYS A 106 2.73 6.06 2.61
C CYS A 106 4.06 6.82 2.77
N GLY A 107 4.10 7.86 3.62
CA GLY A 107 5.31 8.64 3.87
C GLY A 107 6.43 7.82 4.51
N MET A 108 6.10 7.00 5.51
CA MET A 108 7.08 6.14 6.19
C MET A 108 7.60 5.03 5.27
N ALA A 109 6.71 4.35 4.53
CA ALA A 109 7.12 3.35 3.55
C ALA A 109 7.99 3.98 2.44
N GLY A 110 7.60 5.15 1.93
CA GLY A 110 8.38 5.90 0.95
C GLY A 110 9.78 6.25 1.44
N LYS A 111 9.93 6.69 2.70
CA LYS A 111 11.24 6.92 3.31
C LYS A 111 12.11 5.67 3.33
N GLN A 112 11.54 4.51 3.68
CA GLN A 112 12.27 3.25 3.69
C GLN A 112 12.70 2.82 2.28
N ILE A 113 11.78 2.90 1.32
CA ILE A 113 12.06 2.60 -0.10
C ILE A 113 13.12 3.53 -0.69
N PHE A 114 13.11 4.81 -0.31
CA PHE A 114 14.13 5.76 -0.73
C PHE A 114 15.51 5.40 -0.16
N ASN A 115 15.58 5.06 1.13
CA ASN A 115 16.83 4.67 1.78
C ASN A 115 17.43 3.38 1.18
N LEU A 116 16.59 2.46 0.67
CA LEU A 116 17.04 1.26 -0.05
C LEU A 116 17.79 1.57 -1.35
N ARG A 117 17.64 2.78 -1.92
CA ARG A 117 18.40 3.20 -3.11
C ARG A 117 19.84 3.66 -2.80
N GLY A 118 20.28 3.63 -1.53
CA GLY A 118 21.66 3.96 -1.16
C GLY A 118 22.00 5.45 -1.28
N ILE A 119 21.01 6.34 -1.28
CA ILE A 119 21.23 7.79 -1.24
C ILE A 119 21.13 8.24 0.22
N ILE A 120 22.29 8.28 0.87
CA ILE A 120 22.56 9.07 2.09
C ILE A 120 23.44 10.25 1.70
#